data_AF-A0A351MP20-F1
#
_entry.id   AF-A0A351MP20-F1
#
_cell.length_a   1.000
_cell.length_b   1.000
_cell.length_c   1.000
_cell.angle_alpha   90.00
_cell.angle_beta   90.00
_cell.angle_gamma   90.00
#
_symmetry.space_group_name_H-M   'P 1'
#
loop_
_entity.id
_entity.type
_entity.pdbx_description
1 polymer ?
#
loop_
_entity_poly.entity_id
_entity_poly.type
_entity_poly.pdbx_seq_one_letter_code
_entity_poly.pdbx_strand_id
1 'polypeptide(L)'
;MELTATPAYIRHGGAPVISLWGYGFDHRQFDAAATREFFQWLKQPENGGCTIMLGLPNDWVDWTDERMELLAEYATIISPWNVGRYGSPEGAEAHAARYWPADLAYCQANDKLYYPVVFPGFSWTNLQNGNNPLNQIPRLGGRFAWRQIELVREYGMNLAYLAMFDEVDEGTAWFKVTNDPPQGRWATYEGYPSDYYLTIAGLAQRYLRGEQVSLPQVTPEPVTYRPTPQLEFYRRPSNFSAATIAGWRAAFGGVPIDLHEEPYSDWIADLYYTDALDLRLSSWADLLARPADSPILLFAAGNEGFGAPDALVPQIVGRAQEVLRAGGVVVVAGGGNYPLFYPNQGGEAAKFGFRLAMTQAPAGSTISFA
;
A
#
# COMPACT_ATOMS: atom_id res chain seq x y z
N MET A 1 -31.60 -1.00 28.26
CA MET A 1 -31.09 0.33 27.86
C MET A 1 -31.47 0.53 26.40
N GLU A 2 -32.34 1.48 26.09
CA GLU A 2 -32.70 1.79 24.69
C GLU A 2 -31.63 2.71 24.10
N LEU A 3 -30.60 2.11 23.51
CA LEU A 3 -29.45 2.83 22.94
C LEU A 3 -29.86 3.92 21.93
N THR A 4 -30.93 3.72 21.17
CA THR A 4 -31.40 4.67 20.14
C THR A 4 -32.22 5.84 20.70
N ALA A 5 -32.61 5.79 21.98
CA ALA A 5 -33.34 6.84 22.68
C ALA A 5 -32.41 7.88 23.33
N THR A 6 -31.10 7.61 23.42
CA THR A 6 -30.15 8.58 23.99
C THR A 6 -29.97 9.78 23.05
N PRO A 7 -29.89 11.02 23.57
CA PRO A 7 -29.60 12.21 22.76
C PRO A 7 -28.19 12.17 22.13
N ALA A 8 -27.30 11.29 22.60
CA ALA A 8 -25.98 11.09 22.02
C ALA A 8 -25.99 10.23 20.74
N TYR A 9 -27.11 9.58 20.41
CA TYR A 9 -27.22 8.78 19.19
C TYR A 9 -27.40 9.70 17.98
N ILE A 10 -26.60 9.48 16.93
CA ILE A 10 -26.69 10.29 15.71
C ILE A 10 -28.03 10.00 15.02
N ARG A 11 -28.75 11.07 14.68
CA ARG A 11 -30.02 11.00 13.94
C ARG A 11 -29.94 11.81 12.65
N HIS A 12 -30.59 11.32 11.62
CA HIS A 12 -30.76 12.01 10.34
C HIS A 12 -32.14 11.69 9.79
N GLY A 13 -32.82 12.66 9.18
CA GLY A 13 -34.20 12.47 8.72
C GLY A 13 -35.20 12.06 9.81
N GLY A 14 -34.91 12.39 11.08
CA GLY A 14 -35.76 12.03 12.24
C GLY A 14 -35.51 10.63 12.82
N ALA A 15 -34.69 9.79 12.18
CA ALA A 15 -34.42 8.41 12.57
C ALA A 15 -32.98 8.20 13.06
N PRO A 16 -32.72 7.17 13.90
CA PRO A 16 -31.36 6.79 14.28
C PRO A 16 -30.56 6.33 13.04
N VAL A 17 -29.30 6.74 12.95
CA VAL A 17 -28.41 6.35 11.84
C VAL A 17 -27.67 5.06 12.19
N ILE A 18 -27.73 4.08 11.30
CA ILE A 18 -26.93 2.85 11.36
C ILE A 18 -25.96 2.82 10.18
N SER A 19 -24.67 2.69 10.49
CA SER A 19 -23.60 2.58 9.48
C SER A 19 -23.23 1.12 9.25
N LEU A 20 -23.38 0.66 8.00
CA LEU A 20 -23.06 -0.70 7.58
C LEU A 20 -21.90 -0.66 6.59
N TRP A 21 -20.72 -1.11 7.04
CA TRP A 21 -19.50 -1.14 6.22
C TRP A 21 -19.28 -2.50 5.57
N GLY A 22 -18.88 -2.49 4.30
CA GLY A 22 -18.58 -3.70 3.54
C GLY A 22 -19.64 -4.08 2.50
N TYR A 23 -20.60 -3.20 2.24
CA TYR A 23 -21.64 -3.44 1.26
C TYR A 23 -21.07 -3.48 -0.15
N GLY A 24 -21.22 -4.60 -0.85
CA GLY A 24 -20.86 -4.73 -2.26
C GLY A 24 -19.36 -4.85 -2.57
N PHE A 25 -18.49 -5.07 -1.58
CA PHE A 25 -17.07 -5.35 -1.82
C PHE A 25 -16.85 -6.78 -2.32
N ASP A 26 -16.16 -6.96 -3.45
CA ASP A 26 -15.95 -8.26 -4.10
C ASP A 26 -15.28 -9.34 -3.22
N HIS A 27 -14.48 -8.92 -2.23
CA HIS A 27 -13.82 -9.84 -1.30
C HIS A 27 -14.73 -10.29 -0.15
N ARG A 28 -15.99 -9.82 -0.10
CA ARG A 28 -17.00 -10.20 0.88
C ARG A 28 -18.14 -10.91 0.17
N GLN A 29 -18.65 -11.98 0.76
CA GLN A 29 -19.84 -12.63 0.25
C GLN A 29 -21.04 -11.68 0.34
N PHE A 30 -21.79 -11.57 -0.75
CA PHE A 30 -23.01 -10.79 -0.83
C PHE A 30 -24.20 -11.71 -1.09
N ASP A 31 -25.18 -11.68 -0.18
CA ASP A 31 -26.46 -12.39 -0.32
C ASP A 31 -27.58 -11.34 -0.34
N ALA A 32 -28.19 -11.16 -1.50
CA ALA A 32 -29.23 -10.17 -1.70
C ALA A 32 -30.49 -10.46 -0.86
N ALA A 33 -30.87 -11.73 -0.67
CA ALA A 33 -32.06 -12.09 0.08
C ALA A 33 -31.88 -11.80 1.58
N ALA A 34 -30.76 -12.23 2.15
CA ALA A 34 -30.43 -11.94 3.55
C ALA A 34 -30.25 -10.43 3.79
N THR A 35 -29.63 -9.72 2.85
CA THR A 35 -29.44 -8.26 2.94
C THR A 35 -30.79 -7.54 2.92
N ARG A 36 -31.70 -7.94 2.02
CA ARG A 36 -33.05 -7.37 1.94
C ARG A 36 -33.82 -7.58 3.24
N GLU A 37 -33.82 -8.80 3.77
CA GLU A 37 -34.47 -9.12 5.04
C GLU A 37 -33.93 -8.24 6.18
N PHE A 38 -32.62 -8.10 6.27
CA PHE A 38 -31.99 -7.27 7.29
C PHE A 38 -32.32 -5.78 7.15
N PHE A 39 -32.29 -5.24 5.93
CA PHE A 39 -32.66 -3.85 5.69
C PHE A 39 -34.13 -3.58 5.99
N GLN A 40 -35.03 -4.49 5.58
CA GLN A 40 -36.46 -4.40 5.92
C GLN A 40 -36.67 -4.42 7.42
N TRP A 41 -35.97 -5.31 8.13
CA TRP A 41 -36.00 -5.38 9.58
C TRP A 41 -35.57 -4.05 10.22
N LEU A 42 -34.44 -3.46 9.79
CA LEU A 42 -33.96 -2.16 10.30
C LEU A 42 -34.94 -1.01 10.04
N LYS A 43 -35.70 -1.06 8.93
CA LYS A 43 -36.69 -0.03 8.57
C LYS A 43 -38.00 -0.14 9.32
N GLN A 44 -38.31 -1.25 9.98
CA GLN A 44 -39.54 -1.35 10.75
C GLN A 44 -39.55 -0.38 11.95
N PRO A 45 -40.67 0.30 12.25
CA PRO A 45 -40.77 1.24 13.36
C PRO A 45 -40.41 0.60 14.72
N GLU A 46 -40.83 -0.64 14.97
CA GLU A 46 -40.52 -1.38 16.19
C GLU A 46 -39.03 -1.68 16.37
N ASN A 47 -38.25 -1.66 15.28
CA ASN A 47 -36.80 -1.84 15.29
C ASN A 47 -36.04 -0.50 15.19
N GLY A 48 -36.76 0.63 15.28
CA GLY A 48 -36.19 1.97 15.32
C GLY A 48 -36.34 2.77 14.02
N GLY A 49 -36.84 2.17 12.94
CA GLY A 49 -37.06 2.86 11.65
C GLY A 49 -35.80 3.52 11.10
N CYS A 50 -34.69 2.78 11.10
CA CYS A 50 -33.35 3.34 10.97
C CYS A 50 -33.07 4.04 9.62
N THR A 51 -32.31 5.12 9.68
CA THR A 51 -31.61 5.69 8.53
C THR A 51 -30.37 4.84 8.26
N ILE A 52 -30.25 4.31 7.05
CA ILE A 52 -29.16 3.39 6.69
C ILE A 52 -28.08 4.18 5.95
N MET A 53 -26.86 4.11 6.49
CA MET A 53 -25.64 4.53 5.82
C MET A 53 -24.91 3.30 5.29
N LEU A 54 -24.61 3.26 3.99
CA LEU A 54 -23.84 2.18 3.37
C LEU A 54 -22.41 2.64 3.09
N GLY A 55 -21.47 1.86 3.61
CA GLY A 55 -20.04 1.93 3.33
C GLY A 55 -19.64 0.95 2.24
N LEU A 56 -19.20 1.46 1.09
CA LEU A 56 -19.14 0.69 -0.17
C LEU A 56 -17.93 1.04 -1.08
N PRO A 57 -17.64 0.25 -2.12
CA PRO A 57 -16.65 0.58 -3.16
C PRO A 57 -16.93 1.89 -3.92
N ASN A 58 -15.93 2.43 -4.63
CA ASN A 58 -16.09 3.71 -5.36
C ASN A 58 -16.81 3.60 -6.70
N ASP A 59 -16.92 2.41 -7.27
CA ASP A 59 -17.58 2.12 -8.55
C ASP A 59 -19.08 1.80 -8.41
N TRP A 60 -19.65 2.08 -7.24
CA TRP A 60 -21.02 1.70 -6.89
C TRP A 60 -22.09 2.26 -7.80
N VAL A 61 -21.89 3.46 -8.36
CA VAL A 61 -22.88 4.12 -9.21
C VAL A 61 -23.12 3.37 -10.52
N ASP A 62 -22.14 2.56 -10.95
CA ASP A 62 -22.20 1.77 -12.18
C ASP A 62 -22.82 0.37 -11.98
N TRP A 63 -23.19 0.00 -10.75
CA TRP A 63 -23.82 -1.29 -10.48
C TRP A 63 -25.19 -1.39 -11.14
N THR A 64 -25.46 -2.54 -11.75
CA THR A 64 -26.74 -2.85 -12.44
C THR A 64 -27.43 -4.09 -11.87
N ASP A 65 -26.93 -4.61 -10.75
CA ASP A 65 -27.39 -5.83 -10.09
C ASP A 65 -28.14 -5.55 -8.78
N GLU A 66 -28.42 -6.61 -8.01
CA GLU A 66 -29.19 -6.52 -6.76
C GLU A 66 -28.54 -5.61 -5.71
N ARG A 67 -27.23 -5.32 -5.81
CA ARG A 67 -26.57 -4.34 -4.93
C ARG A 67 -27.10 -2.94 -5.20
N MET A 68 -27.31 -2.57 -6.46
CA MET A 68 -27.89 -1.27 -6.81
C MET A 68 -29.36 -1.20 -6.40
N GLU A 69 -30.13 -2.27 -6.66
CA GLU A 69 -31.55 -2.33 -6.30
C GLU A 69 -31.76 -2.09 -4.79
N LEU A 70 -31.02 -2.81 -3.94
CA LEU A 70 -31.14 -2.69 -2.49
C LEU A 70 -30.59 -1.35 -1.96
N LEU A 71 -29.53 -0.82 -2.57
CA LEU A 71 -29.00 0.50 -2.24
C LEU A 71 -30.04 1.59 -2.53
N ALA A 72 -30.61 1.57 -3.74
CA ALA A 72 -31.60 2.55 -4.17
C ALA A 72 -32.83 2.55 -3.24
N GLU A 73 -33.30 1.36 -2.86
CA GLU A 73 -34.50 1.16 -2.05
C GLU A 73 -34.28 1.54 -0.57
N TYR A 74 -33.17 1.12 0.05
CA TYR A 74 -33.04 1.17 1.52
C TYR A 74 -32.05 2.20 2.05
N ALA A 75 -31.01 2.55 1.29
CA ALA A 75 -29.96 3.45 1.75
C ALA A 75 -30.43 4.90 1.73
N THR A 76 -29.95 5.69 2.69
CA THR A 76 -30.16 7.14 2.75
C THR A 76 -28.83 7.88 2.68
N ILE A 77 -27.76 7.32 3.24
CA ILE A 77 -26.43 7.91 3.25
C ILE A 77 -25.47 6.96 2.52
N ILE A 78 -24.71 7.48 1.56
CA ILE A 78 -23.77 6.73 0.74
C ILE A 78 -22.35 7.19 1.07
N SER A 79 -21.48 6.27 1.47
CA SER A 79 -20.11 6.59 1.90
C SER A 79 -19.09 5.67 1.25
N PRO A 80 -18.55 6.05 0.08
CA PRO A 80 -17.51 5.27 -0.56
C PRO A 80 -16.20 5.29 0.25
N TRP A 81 -15.60 4.11 0.43
CA TRP A 81 -14.36 3.95 1.19
C TRP A 81 -13.13 4.35 0.37
N ASN A 82 -12.46 5.43 0.80
CA ASN A 82 -11.33 6.02 0.09
C ASN A 82 -9.94 5.60 0.60
N VAL A 83 -9.82 5.06 1.82
CA VAL A 83 -8.52 4.67 2.39
C VAL A 83 -7.83 3.66 1.47
N GLY A 84 -6.57 3.93 1.13
CA GLY A 84 -5.77 3.08 0.25
C GLY A 84 -6.08 3.20 -1.25
N ARG A 85 -7.04 4.03 -1.68
CA ARG A 85 -7.38 4.23 -3.10
C ARG A 85 -6.45 5.19 -3.84
N TYR A 86 -5.84 6.11 -3.09
CA TYR A 86 -4.85 7.08 -3.56
C TYR A 86 -3.87 7.39 -2.43
N GLY A 87 -2.67 7.84 -2.78
CA GLY A 87 -1.59 8.07 -1.80
C GLY A 87 -0.98 9.47 -1.80
N SER A 88 -1.57 10.41 -2.56
CA SER A 88 -1.08 11.79 -2.64
C SER A 88 -2.24 12.78 -2.83
N PRO A 89 -2.01 14.10 -2.60
CA PRO A 89 -2.99 15.14 -2.91
C PRO A 89 -3.50 15.06 -4.36
N GLU A 90 -2.60 14.89 -5.33
CA GLU A 90 -2.92 14.79 -6.75
C GLU A 90 -3.71 13.52 -7.06
N GLY A 91 -3.37 12.41 -6.39
CA GLY A 91 -4.15 11.17 -6.48
C GLY A 91 -5.57 11.34 -5.95
N ALA A 92 -5.76 12.10 -4.87
CA ALA A 92 -7.08 12.42 -4.32
C ALA A 92 -7.90 13.26 -5.30
N GLU A 93 -7.28 14.24 -5.96
CA GLU A 93 -7.93 15.05 -7.02
C GLU A 93 -8.38 14.19 -8.21
N ALA A 94 -7.49 13.33 -8.71
CA ALA A 94 -7.81 12.44 -9.83
C ALA A 94 -8.94 11.46 -9.46
N HIS A 95 -8.95 10.96 -8.23
CA HIS A 95 -10.00 10.09 -7.71
C HIS A 95 -11.34 10.82 -7.60
N ALA A 96 -11.36 12.01 -7.00
CA ALA A 96 -12.56 12.85 -6.90
C ALA A 96 -13.12 13.20 -8.29
N ALA A 97 -12.27 13.63 -9.22
CA ALA A 97 -12.66 13.95 -10.60
C ALA A 97 -13.25 12.76 -11.34
N ARG A 98 -12.78 11.55 -11.05
CA ARG A 98 -13.27 10.32 -11.67
C ARG A 98 -14.64 9.90 -11.14
N TYR A 99 -14.84 9.87 -9.83
CA TYR A 99 -16.02 9.23 -9.22
C TYR A 99 -17.10 10.22 -8.79
N TRP A 100 -16.74 11.36 -8.19
CA TRP A 100 -17.71 12.23 -7.53
C TRP A 100 -18.76 12.87 -8.45
N PRO A 101 -18.48 13.25 -9.72
CA PRO A 101 -19.51 13.84 -10.58
C PRO A 101 -20.73 12.92 -10.77
N ALA A 102 -20.52 11.64 -11.04
CA ALA A 102 -21.60 10.67 -11.24
C ALA A 102 -22.29 10.32 -9.91
N ASP A 103 -21.49 10.10 -8.86
CA ASP A 103 -21.99 9.81 -7.51
C ASP A 103 -22.92 10.92 -6.99
N LEU A 104 -22.51 12.17 -7.12
CA LEU A 104 -23.27 13.35 -6.67
C LEU A 104 -24.53 13.54 -7.51
N ALA A 105 -24.46 13.36 -8.83
CA ALA A 105 -25.63 13.43 -9.70
C ALA A 105 -26.68 12.37 -9.33
N TYR A 106 -26.24 11.13 -9.06
CA TYR A 106 -27.13 10.06 -8.60
C TYR A 106 -27.74 10.41 -7.23
N CYS A 107 -26.92 10.85 -6.27
CA CYS A 107 -27.40 11.18 -4.94
C CYS A 107 -28.42 12.32 -4.96
N GLN A 108 -28.17 13.37 -5.75
CA GLN A 108 -29.10 14.47 -5.93
C GLN A 108 -30.41 14.03 -6.58
N ALA A 109 -30.36 13.17 -7.60
CA ALA A 109 -31.55 12.69 -8.31
C ALA A 109 -32.42 11.74 -7.46
N ASN A 110 -31.83 11.07 -6.47
CA ASN A 110 -32.49 10.01 -5.68
C ASN A 110 -32.63 10.36 -4.18
N ASP A 111 -32.48 11.64 -3.83
CA ASP A 111 -32.58 12.14 -2.45
C ASP A 111 -31.70 11.35 -1.46
N LYS A 112 -30.45 11.11 -1.85
CA LYS A 112 -29.43 10.45 -1.02
C LYS A 112 -28.39 11.46 -0.56
N LEU A 113 -27.86 11.23 0.63
CA LEU A 113 -26.75 12.02 1.17
C LEU A 113 -25.42 11.36 0.81
N TYR A 114 -24.57 12.07 0.07
CA TYR A 114 -23.21 11.61 -0.20
C TYR A 114 -22.27 12.03 0.94
N TYR A 115 -21.53 11.07 1.49
CA TYR A 115 -20.71 11.24 2.69
C TYR A 115 -19.29 10.68 2.46
N PRO A 116 -18.41 11.41 1.77
CA PRO A 116 -17.11 10.91 1.34
C PRO A 116 -16.16 10.67 2.53
N VAL A 117 -15.35 9.62 2.43
CA VAL A 117 -14.30 9.32 3.41
C VAL A 117 -13.06 10.19 3.16
N VAL A 118 -12.53 10.76 4.23
CA VAL A 118 -11.26 11.50 4.27
C VAL A 118 -10.36 10.87 5.31
N PHE A 119 -9.08 10.72 4.99
CA PHE A 119 -8.11 10.05 5.87
C PHE A 119 -6.78 10.80 5.92
N PRO A 120 -6.04 10.71 7.04
CA PRO A 120 -4.92 11.61 7.29
C PRO A 120 -3.60 11.11 6.69
N GLY A 121 -3.52 9.81 6.41
CA GLY A 121 -2.37 9.03 5.99
C GLY A 121 -2.67 7.54 6.20
N PHE A 122 -1.70 6.66 5.93
CA PHE A 122 -1.90 5.22 6.04
C PHE A 122 -0.57 4.47 6.16
N SER A 123 -0.55 3.41 6.98
CA SER A 123 0.56 2.45 7.04
C SER A 123 0.13 1.14 7.69
N TRP A 124 0.21 0.06 6.91
CA TRP A 124 -0.03 -1.31 7.39
C TRP A 124 1.22 -2.05 7.88
N THR A 125 2.36 -1.39 7.99
CA THR A 125 3.62 -2.07 8.34
C THR A 125 3.50 -2.86 9.62
N ASN A 126 2.93 -2.27 10.67
CA ASN A 126 2.84 -2.93 11.96
C ASN A 126 1.74 -3.99 11.95
N LEU A 127 0.54 -3.67 11.44
CA LEU A 127 -0.58 -4.60 11.32
C LEU A 127 -0.22 -5.86 10.50
N GLN A 128 0.58 -5.69 9.45
CA GLN A 128 1.02 -6.77 8.58
C GLN A 128 2.45 -7.24 8.87
N ASN A 129 2.96 -6.99 10.08
CA ASN A 129 4.21 -7.55 10.60
C ASN A 129 5.40 -7.34 9.62
N GLY A 130 5.58 -6.10 9.15
CA GLY A 130 6.63 -5.69 8.22
C GLY A 130 6.33 -5.90 6.74
N ASN A 131 5.23 -6.58 6.36
CA ASN A 131 4.98 -6.91 4.95
C ASN A 131 4.60 -5.71 4.07
N ASN A 132 4.35 -4.53 4.65
CA ASN A 132 4.01 -3.31 3.90
C ASN A 132 4.97 -2.18 4.23
N PRO A 133 5.19 -1.23 3.29
CA PRO A 133 6.02 -0.06 3.52
C PRO A 133 5.53 0.79 4.69
N LEU A 134 6.48 1.25 5.51
CA LEU A 134 6.18 2.22 6.58
C LEU A 134 5.76 3.53 5.95
N ASN A 135 4.70 4.15 6.48
CA ASN A 135 4.19 5.42 6.00
C ASN A 135 3.83 5.38 4.49
N GLN A 136 3.18 4.29 4.06
CA GLN A 136 2.81 4.02 2.67
C GLN A 136 2.02 5.18 2.03
N ILE A 137 1.16 5.85 2.80
CA ILE A 137 0.54 7.11 2.39
C ILE A 137 0.97 8.18 3.40
N PRO A 138 1.89 9.08 3.01
CA PRO A 138 2.45 10.06 3.92
C PRO A 138 1.44 11.13 4.29
N ARG A 139 1.56 11.60 5.53
CA ARG A 139 0.73 12.61 6.17
C ARG A 139 0.97 14.03 5.65
N LEU A 140 2.20 14.32 5.21
CA LEU A 140 2.61 15.58 4.57
C LEU A 140 2.28 16.82 5.42
N GLY A 141 2.47 16.73 6.73
CA GLY A 141 2.14 17.81 7.67
C GLY A 141 0.67 18.20 7.66
N GLY A 142 -0.22 17.27 7.34
CA GLY A 142 -1.66 17.49 7.22
C GLY A 142 -2.13 17.94 5.85
N ARG A 143 -1.23 18.26 4.90
CA ARG A 143 -1.61 18.71 3.55
C ARG A 143 -2.41 17.65 2.78
N PHE A 144 -2.07 16.37 2.97
CA PHE A 144 -2.79 15.27 2.35
C PHE A 144 -4.27 15.21 2.79
N ALA A 145 -4.51 15.28 4.10
CA ALA A 145 -5.85 15.31 4.68
C ALA A 145 -6.60 16.59 4.26
N TRP A 146 -5.92 17.73 4.34
CA TRP A 146 -6.51 19.03 4.03
C TRP A 146 -6.97 19.13 2.58
N ARG A 147 -6.18 18.61 1.62
CA ARG A 147 -6.58 18.63 0.22
C ARG A 147 -7.88 17.87 -0.03
N GLN A 148 -8.07 16.73 0.62
CA GLN A 148 -9.34 15.99 0.54
C GLN A 148 -10.51 16.82 1.09
N ILE A 149 -10.32 17.56 2.19
CA ILE A 149 -11.34 18.47 2.75
C ILE A 149 -11.65 19.64 1.80
N GLU A 150 -10.63 20.21 1.16
CA GLU A 150 -10.80 21.24 0.13
C GLU A 150 -11.63 20.71 -1.03
N LEU A 151 -11.30 19.52 -1.54
CA LEU A 151 -12.06 18.85 -2.60
C LEU A 151 -13.53 18.66 -2.19
N VAL A 152 -13.82 18.22 -0.96
CA VAL A 152 -15.20 18.08 -0.47
C VAL A 152 -15.97 19.40 -0.68
N ARG A 153 -15.39 20.54 -0.30
CA ARG A 153 -16.01 21.85 -0.49
C ARG A 153 -16.06 22.30 -1.95
N GLU A 154 -15.02 22.06 -2.73
CA GLU A 154 -14.93 22.40 -4.17
C GLU A 154 -16.02 21.72 -4.98
N TYR A 155 -16.38 20.49 -4.62
CA TYR A 155 -17.48 19.74 -5.23
C TYR A 155 -18.85 20.07 -4.61
N GLY A 156 -18.95 21.13 -3.81
CA GLY A 156 -20.21 21.63 -3.24
C GLY A 156 -20.74 20.82 -2.06
N MET A 157 -19.95 19.90 -1.50
CA MET A 157 -20.32 19.14 -0.32
C MET A 157 -19.90 19.85 0.97
N ASN A 158 -20.53 19.48 2.08
CA ASN A 158 -20.27 20.05 3.41
C ASN A 158 -20.16 18.99 4.52
N LEU A 159 -20.04 17.72 4.16
CA LEU A 159 -19.93 16.59 5.07
C LEU A 159 -18.78 15.68 4.62
N ALA A 160 -18.03 15.17 5.59
CA ALA A 160 -16.96 14.20 5.37
C ALA A 160 -16.87 13.21 6.54
N TYR A 161 -16.61 11.95 6.25
CA TYR A 161 -16.34 10.91 7.24
C TYR A 161 -14.82 10.85 7.47
N LEU A 162 -14.36 11.08 8.70
CA LEU A 162 -12.93 11.02 9.01
C LEU A 162 -12.54 9.59 9.40
N ALA A 163 -11.87 8.88 8.51
CA ALA A 163 -11.35 7.53 8.75
C ALA A 163 -9.90 7.59 9.24
N MET A 164 -9.59 7.19 10.47
CA MET A 164 -10.49 6.91 11.60
C MET A 164 -10.03 7.67 12.84
N PHE A 165 -10.87 7.75 13.87
CA PHE A 165 -10.49 8.44 15.09
C PHE A 165 -9.23 7.80 15.70
N ASP A 166 -9.24 6.50 15.97
CA ASP A 166 -8.26 5.79 16.80
C ASP A 166 -7.61 4.55 16.15
N GLU A 167 -7.77 4.35 14.85
CA GLU A 167 -7.18 3.22 14.11
C GLU A 167 -5.67 3.45 13.86
N VAL A 168 -4.90 3.30 14.93
CA VAL A 168 -3.45 3.52 14.97
C VAL A 168 -2.70 2.39 14.24
N ASP A 169 -3.24 1.18 14.24
CA ASP A 169 -2.70 0.00 13.57
C ASP A 169 -2.73 0.09 12.04
N GLU A 170 -3.72 0.78 11.47
CA GLU A 170 -3.79 1.12 10.04
C GLU A 170 -3.07 2.44 9.68
N GLY A 171 -2.68 3.22 10.69
CA GLY A 171 -2.04 4.52 10.50
C GLY A 171 -3.00 5.61 10.02
N THR A 172 -4.31 5.42 10.16
CA THR A 172 -5.39 6.34 9.77
C THR A 172 -5.91 7.16 10.95
N ALA A 173 -5.36 6.98 12.16
CA ALA A 173 -5.76 7.73 13.35
C ALA A 173 -5.67 9.26 13.19
N TRP A 174 -6.73 9.95 13.65
CA TRP A 174 -6.81 11.39 13.93
C TRP A 174 -6.59 11.73 15.42
N PHE A 175 -6.53 10.70 16.28
CA PHE A 175 -6.31 10.74 17.73
C PHE A 175 -4.92 11.31 18.10
N LYS A 176 -4.64 11.48 19.40
CA LYS A 176 -3.34 11.92 19.86
C LYS A 176 -2.29 10.82 19.75
N VAL A 177 -1.18 11.09 19.07
CA VAL A 177 -0.02 10.17 19.00
C VAL A 177 1.27 10.87 19.41
N THR A 178 2.27 10.08 19.81
CA THR A 178 3.60 10.60 20.16
C THR A 178 4.52 10.59 18.93
N ASN A 179 5.40 11.60 18.84
CA ASN A 179 6.55 11.58 17.92
C ASN A 179 7.79 10.93 18.54
N ASP A 180 7.79 10.64 19.84
CA ASP A 180 8.84 9.91 20.56
C ASP A 180 8.29 8.55 21.01
N PRO A 181 8.16 7.58 20.08
CA PRO A 181 7.76 6.22 20.44
C PRO A 181 8.86 5.55 21.29
N PRO A 182 8.49 4.67 22.24
CA PRO A 182 9.44 4.14 23.22
C PRO A 182 10.56 3.28 22.60
N GLN A 183 10.31 2.56 21.49
CA GLN A 183 11.27 1.71 20.78
C GLN A 183 10.93 1.60 19.29
N GLY A 184 11.92 1.59 18.39
CA GLY A 184 11.75 1.31 16.96
C GLY A 184 11.35 2.50 16.08
N ARG A 185 11.13 2.22 14.79
CA ARG A 185 10.73 3.20 13.78
C ARG A 185 9.22 3.15 13.55
N TRP A 186 8.55 4.30 13.64
CA TRP A 186 7.09 4.43 13.55
C TRP A 186 6.69 5.51 12.56
N ALA A 187 5.51 5.35 11.96
CA ALA A 187 4.81 6.47 11.37
C ALA A 187 4.28 7.35 12.50
N THR A 188 4.71 8.60 12.54
CA THR A 188 4.33 9.58 13.56
C THR A 188 3.60 10.76 12.92
N TYR A 189 3.40 11.85 13.66
CA TYR A 189 2.93 13.11 13.10
C TYR A 189 4.07 13.96 12.57
N GLU A 190 5.20 13.38 12.16
CA GLU A 190 6.27 14.07 11.44
C GLU A 190 6.84 15.26 12.22
N GLY A 191 6.79 15.21 13.56
CA GLY A 191 7.26 16.30 14.43
C GLY A 191 6.21 17.34 14.78
N TYR A 192 5.00 17.23 14.23
CA TYR A 192 3.88 18.11 14.57
C TYR A 192 3.28 17.75 15.95
N PRO A 193 2.62 18.69 16.65
CA PRO A 193 2.05 18.45 17.97
C PRO A 193 1.18 17.19 18.06
N SER A 194 1.15 16.53 19.22
CA SER A 194 0.44 15.26 19.41
C SER A 194 -1.06 15.32 19.02
N ASP A 195 -1.68 16.49 19.16
CA ASP A 195 -3.08 16.76 18.86
C ASP A 195 -3.31 17.49 17.53
N TYR A 196 -2.28 17.54 16.68
CA TYR A 196 -2.31 18.28 15.42
C TYR A 196 -3.47 17.86 14.51
N TYR A 197 -3.73 16.56 14.37
CA TYR A 197 -4.86 16.08 13.56
C TYR A 197 -6.23 16.36 14.18
N LEU A 198 -6.36 16.37 15.51
CA LEU A 198 -7.59 16.86 16.16
C LEU A 198 -7.83 18.34 15.84
N THR A 199 -6.77 19.15 15.81
CA THR A 199 -6.85 20.54 15.36
C THR A 199 -7.32 20.64 13.91
N ILE A 200 -6.77 19.83 13.01
CA ILE A 200 -7.20 19.78 11.60
C ILE A 200 -8.67 19.38 11.50
N ALA A 201 -9.15 18.41 12.29
CA ALA A 201 -10.56 18.00 12.28
C ALA A 201 -11.50 19.15 12.69
N GLY A 202 -11.13 19.90 13.72
CA GLY A 202 -11.86 21.10 14.13
C GLY A 202 -11.87 22.20 13.05
N LEU A 203 -10.76 22.39 12.35
CA LEU A 203 -10.67 23.32 11.22
C LEU A 203 -11.50 22.85 10.02
N ALA A 204 -11.48 21.55 9.72
CA ALA A 204 -12.27 20.96 8.63
C ALA A 204 -13.78 21.19 8.86
N GLN A 205 -14.27 21.03 10.09
CA GLN A 205 -15.66 21.34 10.43
C GLN A 205 -16.02 22.80 10.13
N ARG A 206 -15.18 23.75 10.54
CA ARG A 206 -15.39 25.19 10.29
C ARG A 206 -15.33 25.50 8.80
N TYR A 207 -14.36 24.94 8.10
CA TYR A 207 -14.18 25.11 6.66
C TYR A 207 -15.38 24.60 5.86
N LEU A 208 -15.88 23.40 6.17
CA LEU A 208 -17.06 22.81 5.51
C LEU A 208 -18.36 23.54 5.86
N ARG A 209 -18.40 24.31 6.96
CA ARG A 209 -19.49 25.26 7.28
C ARG A 209 -19.39 26.59 6.54
N GLY A 210 -18.38 26.75 5.68
CA GLY A 210 -18.19 27.94 4.86
C GLY A 210 -17.24 28.97 5.45
N GLU A 211 -16.70 28.76 6.65
CA GLU A 211 -15.71 29.67 7.23
C GLU A 211 -14.42 29.69 6.39
N GLN A 212 -13.74 30.84 6.42
CA GLN A 212 -12.44 31.01 5.79
C GLN A 212 -11.35 30.69 6.82
N VAL A 213 -10.90 29.44 6.81
CA VAL A 213 -9.80 28.93 7.64
C VAL A 213 -8.83 28.16 6.74
N SER A 214 -7.58 28.10 7.16
CA SER A 214 -6.51 27.39 6.43
C SER A 214 -5.78 26.45 7.38
N LEU A 215 -5.06 25.50 6.78
CA LEU A 215 -4.14 24.64 7.52
C LEU A 215 -3.11 25.49 8.28
N PRO A 216 -2.89 25.24 9.58
CA PRO A 216 -2.00 26.06 10.39
C PRO A 216 -0.55 25.90 9.95
N GLN A 217 0.20 27.00 9.98
CA GLN A 217 1.65 26.95 9.80
C GLN A 217 2.28 26.56 11.13
N VAL A 218 2.77 25.32 11.20
CA VAL A 218 3.45 24.78 12.37
C VAL A 218 4.83 24.33 11.94
N THR A 219 5.86 24.75 12.68
CA THR A 219 7.22 24.26 12.51
C THR A 219 7.33 22.90 13.21
N PRO A 220 7.57 21.79 12.49
CA PRO A 220 7.70 20.48 13.12
C PRO A 220 9.00 20.39 13.94
N GLU A 221 8.92 19.72 15.07
CA GLU A 221 10.11 19.35 15.84
C GLU A 221 10.86 18.19 15.15
N PRO A 222 12.20 18.13 15.26
CA PRO A 222 12.95 16.99 14.75
C PRO A 222 12.48 15.68 15.40
N VAL A 223 12.04 14.72 14.59
CA VAL A 223 11.71 13.38 15.07
C VAL A 223 13.01 12.62 15.26
N THR A 224 13.30 12.21 16.49
CA THR A 224 14.40 11.30 16.79
C THR A 224 13.83 9.92 17.05
N TYR A 225 14.27 8.94 16.24
CA TYR A 225 13.93 7.55 16.48
C TYR A 225 14.93 6.98 17.47
N ARG A 226 14.43 6.31 18.51
CA ARG A 226 15.30 5.54 19.41
C ARG A 226 15.77 4.32 18.64
N PRO A 227 17.07 4.20 18.31
CA PRO A 227 17.58 3.05 17.60
C PRO A 227 17.45 1.84 18.52
N THR A 228 16.40 1.08 18.29
CA THR A 228 16.44 -0.37 18.49
C THR A 228 16.82 -0.91 17.12
N PRO A 229 17.82 -1.79 16.97
CA PRO A 229 18.01 -2.48 15.71
C PRO A 229 16.67 -3.09 15.36
N GLN A 230 16.00 -2.59 14.32
CA GLN A 230 14.66 -3.01 13.92
C GLN A 230 14.65 -4.53 13.60
N LEU A 231 15.85 -5.07 13.36
CA LEU A 231 16.25 -6.47 13.44
C LEU A 231 15.69 -7.26 14.64
N GLU A 232 15.54 -6.73 15.86
CA GLU A 232 15.01 -7.55 16.98
C GLU A 232 13.48 -7.58 17.06
N PHE A 233 12.81 -6.50 16.64
CA PHE A 233 11.37 -6.35 16.82
C PHE A 233 10.55 -7.00 15.69
N TYR A 234 11.09 -7.03 14.47
CA TYR A 234 10.41 -7.57 13.29
C TYR A 234 11.19 -8.67 12.56
N ARG A 235 12.30 -9.21 13.11
CA ARG A 235 12.95 -10.39 12.52
C ARG A 235 11.94 -11.52 12.39
N ARG A 236 11.43 -11.70 11.19
CA ARG A 236 11.01 -13.03 10.76
C ARG A 236 12.31 -13.79 10.50
N PRO A 237 12.52 -14.98 11.09
CA PRO A 237 13.64 -15.80 10.68
C PRO A 237 13.55 -15.95 9.16
N SER A 238 14.70 -15.81 8.49
CA SER A 238 14.78 -16.14 7.07
C SER A 238 14.13 -17.50 6.86
N ASN A 239 13.32 -17.65 5.81
CA ASN A 239 12.79 -18.96 5.41
C ASN A 239 13.94 -19.95 5.10
N PHE A 240 15.15 -19.43 4.90
CA PHE A 240 16.37 -20.20 4.77
C PHE A 240 17.09 -20.31 6.12
N SER A 241 17.52 -21.53 6.45
CA SER A 241 18.33 -21.74 7.65
C SER A 241 19.65 -20.97 7.56
N ALA A 242 20.26 -20.64 8.71
CA ALA A 242 21.59 -20.04 8.74
C ALA A 242 22.64 -20.88 7.98
N ALA A 243 22.49 -22.21 7.98
CA ALA A 243 23.31 -23.12 7.19
C ALA A 243 23.08 -22.95 5.68
N THR A 244 21.84 -22.75 5.26
CA THR A 244 21.49 -22.48 3.85
C THR A 244 22.08 -21.14 3.39
N ILE A 245 21.96 -20.09 4.19
CA ILE A 245 22.56 -18.77 3.90
C ILE A 245 24.09 -18.87 3.82
N ALA A 246 24.72 -19.57 4.75
CA ALA A 246 26.17 -19.80 4.74
C ALA A 246 26.61 -20.61 3.51
N GLY A 247 25.81 -21.60 3.09
CA GLY A 247 26.04 -22.37 1.86
C GLY A 247 25.99 -21.49 0.61
N TRP A 248 24.99 -20.61 0.50
CA TRP A 248 24.92 -19.64 -0.60
C TRP A 248 26.07 -18.64 -0.59
N ARG A 249 26.43 -18.08 0.58
CA ARG A 249 27.58 -17.18 0.71
C ARG A 249 28.90 -17.86 0.35
N ALA A 250 29.09 -19.12 0.71
CA ALA A 250 30.27 -19.90 0.34
C ALA A 250 30.29 -20.21 -1.16
N ALA A 251 29.15 -20.56 -1.75
CA ALA A 251 29.01 -20.81 -3.18
C ALA A 251 29.27 -19.54 -4.00
N PHE A 252 28.73 -18.38 -3.57
CA PHE A 252 28.97 -17.09 -4.24
C PHE A 252 30.32 -16.47 -3.90
N GLY A 253 30.93 -16.76 -2.75
CA GLY A 253 32.27 -16.28 -2.41
C GLY A 253 33.37 -16.87 -3.30
N GLY A 254 33.10 -18.02 -3.94
CA GLY A 254 33.94 -18.61 -5.00
C GLY A 254 33.59 -18.14 -6.42
N VAL A 255 32.52 -17.36 -6.59
CA VAL A 255 32.12 -16.75 -7.86
C VAL A 255 32.50 -15.28 -7.79
N PRO A 256 33.33 -14.75 -8.70
CA PRO A 256 33.63 -13.33 -8.70
C PRO A 256 32.36 -12.55 -9.07
N ILE A 257 31.65 -12.08 -8.05
CA ILE A 257 30.55 -11.13 -8.10
C ILE A 257 31.03 -9.95 -7.25
N ASP A 258 30.95 -8.73 -7.77
CA ASP A 258 31.24 -7.54 -6.97
C ASP A 258 30.13 -7.39 -5.91
N LEU A 259 30.41 -7.89 -4.71
CA LEU A 259 29.59 -7.69 -3.53
C LEU A 259 30.00 -6.35 -2.91
N HIS A 260 29.03 -5.46 -2.68
CA HIS A 260 29.31 -4.23 -1.94
C HIS A 260 29.58 -4.57 -0.47
N GLU A 261 30.67 -4.05 0.09
CA GLU A 261 30.83 -3.87 1.53
C GLU A 261 30.30 -2.47 1.89
N GLU A 262 29.09 -2.41 2.48
CA GLU A 262 28.35 -1.24 3.00
C GLU A 262 27.83 -0.21 1.96
N PRO A 263 26.90 0.73 2.31
CA PRO A 263 25.83 0.77 3.32
C PRO A 263 24.42 0.51 2.70
N TYR A 264 24.40 0.02 1.46
CA TYR A 264 23.17 -0.18 0.67
C TYR A 264 22.34 -1.37 1.16
N SER A 265 23.01 -2.40 1.68
CA SER A 265 22.39 -3.57 2.32
C SER A 265 21.57 -3.21 3.54
N ASP A 266 22.04 -2.25 4.34
CA ASP A 266 21.34 -1.83 5.56
C ASP A 266 20.09 -1.03 5.21
N TRP A 267 20.16 -0.19 4.16
CA TRP A 267 19.00 0.54 3.65
C TRP A 267 17.97 -0.38 2.96
N ILE A 268 18.40 -1.37 2.18
CA ILE A 268 17.53 -2.39 1.55
C ILE A 268 16.94 -3.32 2.62
N ALA A 269 17.74 -3.72 3.63
CA ALA A 269 17.26 -4.50 4.78
C ALA A 269 16.27 -3.70 5.63
N ASP A 270 16.48 -2.39 5.78
CA ASP A 270 15.55 -1.46 6.42
C ASP A 270 14.26 -1.25 5.60
N LEU A 271 14.34 -1.32 4.27
CA LEU A 271 13.20 -1.15 3.36
C LEU A 271 12.32 -2.40 3.26
N TYR A 272 12.93 -3.59 3.31
CA TYR A 272 12.26 -4.87 3.04
C TYR A 272 12.25 -5.85 4.23
N TYR A 273 12.81 -5.46 5.38
CA TYR A 273 12.70 -6.20 6.64
C TYR A 273 13.20 -7.65 6.57
N THR A 274 14.25 -7.93 5.77
CA THR A 274 14.84 -9.27 5.59
C THR A 274 16.37 -9.22 5.53
N ASP A 275 17.03 -10.34 5.88
CA ASP A 275 18.42 -10.58 5.48
C ASP A 275 18.46 -10.69 3.95
N ALA A 276 18.93 -9.64 3.28
CA ALA A 276 19.09 -9.60 1.83
C ALA A 276 20.55 -9.88 1.46
N LEU A 277 20.75 -10.74 0.45
CA LEU A 277 22.02 -10.83 -0.27
C LEU A 277 21.87 -9.99 -1.54
N ASP A 278 22.47 -8.81 -1.54
CA ASP A 278 22.50 -7.94 -2.71
C ASP A 278 23.60 -8.39 -3.68
N LEU A 279 23.24 -8.63 -4.94
CA LEU A 279 24.16 -9.08 -5.99
C LEU A 279 24.14 -8.06 -7.11
N ARG A 280 25.21 -7.28 -7.28
CA ARG A 280 25.36 -6.44 -8.47
C ARG A 280 25.72 -7.30 -9.68
N LEU A 281 24.98 -7.14 -10.78
CA LEU A 281 25.32 -7.78 -12.05
C LEU A 281 26.43 -7.00 -12.75
N SER A 282 27.43 -7.73 -13.26
CA SER A 282 28.46 -7.21 -14.16
C SER A 282 27.82 -6.71 -15.48
N SER A 283 28.40 -5.70 -16.13
CA SER A 283 27.95 -5.32 -17.48
C SER A 283 28.28 -6.41 -18.52
N TRP A 284 27.67 -6.35 -19.71
CA TRP A 284 28.03 -7.27 -20.81
C TRP A 284 29.51 -7.18 -21.18
N ALA A 285 30.11 -5.99 -21.09
CA ALA A 285 31.53 -5.80 -21.34
C ALA A 285 32.39 -6.47 -20.26
N ASP A 286 31.99 -6.33 -18.99
CA ASP A 286 32.68 -6.96 -17.86
C ASP A 286 32.60 -8.49 -17.94
N LEU A 287 31.46 -9.05 -18.37
CA LEU A 287 31.28 -10.49 -18.55
C LEU A 287 32.17 -11.05 -19.68
N LEU A 288 32.27 -10.32 -20.80
CA LEU A 288 33.06 -10.73 -21.97
C LEU A 288 34.57 -10.56 -21.77
N ALA A 289 34.99 -9.62 -20.91
CA ALA A 289 36.41 -9.39 -20.60
C ALA A 289 37.01 -10.43 -19.63
N ARG A 290 36.21 -11.37 -19.12
CA ARG A 290 36.65 -12.29 -18.06
C ARG A 290 37.55 -13.44 -18.55
N PRO A 291 38.48 -13.92 -17.70
CA PRO A 291 39.30 -15.10 -17.96
C PRO A 291 38.47 -16.38 -18.19
N ALA A 292 38.90 -17.24 -19.12
CA ALA A 292 38.16 -18.42 -19.61
C ALA A 292 38.06 -19.60 -18.65
N ASP A 293 38.71 -19.53 -17.51
CA ASP A 293 38.77 -20.56 -16.48
C ASP A 293 37.70 -20.41 -15.39
N SER A 294 36.77 -19.45 -15.51
CA SER A 294 35.65 -19.30 -14.57
C SER A 294 34.75 -20.55 -14.61
N PRO A 295 34.61 -21.30 -13.51
CA PRO A 295 33.82 -22.54 -13.48
C PRO A 295 32.31 -22.28 -13.53
N ILE A 296 31.88 -21.03 -13.30
CA ILE A 296 30.48 -20.61 -13.32
C ILE A 296 30.35 -19.32 -14.13
N LEU A 297 29.31 -19.26 -14.98
CA LEU A 297 28.88 -18.06 -15.70
C LEU A 297 27.42 -17.75 -15.34
N LEU A 298 27.15 -16.62 -14.71
CA LEU A 298 25.80 -16.21 -14.29
C LEU A 298 25.24 -15.14 -15.23
N PHE A 299 24.13 -15.44 -15.88
CA PHE A 299 23.25 -14.50 -16.55
C PHE A 299 22.12 -14.14 -15.60
N ALA A 300 21.79 -12.86 -15.44
CA ALA A 300 20.57 -12.48 -14.75
C ALA A 300 19.80 -11.42 -15.55
N ALA A 301 18.49 -11.60 -15.67
CA ALA A 301 17.57 -10.68 -16.34
C ALA A 301 16.39 -10.38 -15.44
N GLY A 302 16.02 -9.11 -15.31
CA GLY A 302 14.72 -8.72 -14.77
C GLY A 302 13.60 -8.95 -15.79
N ASN A 303 12.42 -8.39 -15.52
CA ASN A 303 11.23 -8.43 -16.38
C ASN A 303 11.40 -7.78 -17.78
N GLU A 304 12.58 -7.31 -18.14
CA GLU A 304 12.89 -6.63 -19.41
C GLU A 304 13.79 -7.47 -20.34
N GLY A 305 14.06 -8.73 -20.00
CA GLY A 305 14.89 -9.63 -20.80
C GLY A 305 16.39 -9.30 -20.71
N PHE A 306 17.21 -10.12 -21.38
CA PHE A 306 18.64 -9.88 -21.53
C PHE A 306 18.84 -8.75 -22.54
N GLY A 307 18.81 -7.49 -22.11
CA GLY A 307 18.94 -6.29 -22.95
C GLY A 307 20.34 -6.10 -23.58
N ALA A 308 20.97 -7.16 -24.07
CA ALA A 308 22.21 -7.07 -24.85
C ALA A 308 21.90 -6.49 -26.23
N PRO A 309 22.69 -5.51 -26.73
CA PRO A 309 22.66 -5.14 -28.15
C PRO A 309 22.86 -6.38 -29.03
N ASP A 310 22.12 -6.49 -30.13
CA ASP A 310 22.18 -7.63 -31.07
C ASP A 310 23.62 -7.96 -31.51
N ALA A 311 24.48 -6.95 -31.62
CA ALA A 311 25.89 -7.08 -31.98
C ALA A 311 26.75 -7.86 -30.96
N LEU A 312 26.33 -7.92 -29.69
CA LEU A 312 27.04 -8.62 -28.61
C LEU A 312 26.55 -10.07 -28.43
N VAL A 313 25.37 -10.42 -28.96
CA VAL A 313 24.75 -11.75 -28.79
C VAL A 313 25.67 -12.90 -29.24
N PRO A 314 26.35 -12.85 -30.41
CA PRO A 314 27.23 -13.94 -30.82
C PRO A 314 28.42 -14.16 -29.88
N GLN A 315 28.95 -13.08 -29.30
CA GLN A 315 30.07 -13.13 -28.36
C GLN A 315 29.64 -13.69 -27.01
N ILE A 316 28.47 -13.30 -26.53
CA ILE A 316 27.85 -13.83 -25.30
C ILE A 316 27.58 -15.33 -25.44
N VAL A 317 27.04 -15.77 -26.58
CA VAL A 317 26.79 -17.18 -26.87
C VAL A 317 28.10 -17.98 -26.96
N GLY A 318 29.11 -17.44 -27.66
CA GLY A 318 30.43 -18.06 -27.75
C GLY A 318 31.04 -18.26 -26.36
N ARG A 319 30.90 -17.27 -25.49
CA ARG A 319 31.40 -17.31 -24.13
C ARG A 319 30.72 -18.37 -23.25
N ALA A 320 29.39 -18.46 -23.34
CA ALA A 320 28.63 -19.49 -22.64
C ALA A 320 29.04 -20.90 -23.09
N GLN A 321 29.28 -21.08 -24.40
CA GLN A 321 29.73 -22.35 -24.96
C GLN A 321 31.14 -22.74 -24.48
N GLU A 322 32.07 -21.78 -24.36
CA GLU A 322 33.40 -22.03 -23.81
C GLU A 322 33.35 -22.57 -22.38
N VAL A 323 32.56 -21.92 -21.51
CA VAL A 323 32.37 -22.34 -20.11
C VAL A 323 31.78 -23.73 -20.05
N LEU A 324 30.75 -24.03 -20.85
CA LEU A 324 30.14 -25.36 -20.89
C LEU A 324 31.11 -26.44 -21.41
N ARG A 325 31.93 -26.14 -22.44
CA ARG A 325 32.93 -27.08 -22.97
C ARG A 325 34.05 -27.37 -21.96
N ALA A 326 34.37 -26.40 -21.10
CA ALA A 326 35.34 -26.57 -20.01
C ALA A 326 34.77 -27.35 -18.80
N GLY A 327 33.51 -27.83 -18.88
CA GLY A 327 32.84 -28.51 -17.77
C GLY A 327 32.28 -27.56 -16.71
N GLY A 328 32.24 -26.25 -16.99
CA GLY A 328 31.65 -25.23 -16.15
C GLY A 328 30.12 -25.16 -16.27
N VAL A 329 29.50 -24.37 -15.39
CA VAL A 329 28.05 -24.24 -15.29
C VAL A 329 27.60 -22.86 -15.75
N VAL A 330 26.59 -22.81 -16.61
CA VAL A 330 25.88 -21.58 -16.95
C VAL A 330 24.61 -21.50 -16.12
N VAL A 331 24.48 -20.44 -15.33
CA VAL A 331 23.30 -20.16 -14.51
C VAL A 331 22.55 -19.00 -15.14
N VAL A 332 21.24 -19.15 -15.33
CA VAL A 332 20.36 -18.10 -15.88
C VAL A 332 19.30 -17.76 -14.84
N ALA A 333 19.33 -16.55 -14.30
CA ALA A 333 18.44 -16.06 -13.26
C ALA A 333 17.42 -15.06 -13.84
N GLY A 334 16.12 -15.28 -13.64
CA GLY A 334 15.04 -14.37 -14.06
C GLY A 334 14.38 -13.69 -12.86
N GLY A 335 14.13 -12.38 -12.91
CA GLY A 335 13.52 -11.59 -11.81
C GLY A 335 12.07 -11.12 -12.06
N GLY A 336 11.36 -10.76 -10.98
CA GLY A 336 10.02 -10.13 -10.99
C GLY A 336 9.99 -8.67 -10.47
N ASN A 337 8.91 -7.92 -10.73
CA ASN A 337 8.76 -6.46 -10.52
C ASN A 337 8.82 -5.97 -9.04
N TYR A 338 9.80 -5.11 -8.70
CA TYR A 338 9.82 -4.21 -7.52
C TYR A 338 10.30 -2.80 -7.90
N PRO A 339 9.59 -1.71 -7.53
CA PRO A 339 10.08 -0.36 -7.78
C PRO A 339 11.14 0.04 -6.74
N LEU A 340 12.37 0.31 -7.19
CA LEU A 340 13.38 1.02 -6.40
C LEU A 340 13.28 2.52 -6.68
N PHE A 341 13.49 3.34 -5.65
CA PHE A 341 13.54 4.80 -5.78
C PHE A 341 14.98 5.27 -5.54
N TYR A 342 15.61 5.84 -6.56
CA TYR A 342 16.93 6.47 -6.45
C TYR A 342 16.76 7.98 -6.24
N PRO A 343 17.18 8.55 -5.09
CA PRO A 343 16.98 9.97 -4.79
C PRO A 343 17.59 10.92 -5.83
N ASN A 344 18.61 10.46 -6.58
CA ASN A 344 19.42 11.28 -7.48
C ASN A 344 19.39 10.81 -8.95
N GLN A 345 18.66 9.74 -9.28
CA GLN A 345 18.68 9.15 -10.64
C GLN A 345 17.30 8.97 -11.28
N GLY A 346 16.22 9.43 -10.63
CA GLY A 346 14.87 9.22 -11.13
C GLY A 346 14.42 7.75 -11.02
N GLY A 347 13.23 7.47 -11.53
CA GLY A 347 12.58 6.15 -11.42
C GLY A 347 13.16 5.09 -12.35
N GLU A 348 14.40 4.66 -12.11
CA GLU A 348 14.88 3.38 -12.65
C GLU A 348 14.54 2.26 -11.66
N ALA A 349 13.65 1.36 -12.06
CA ALA A 349 13.22 0.25 -11.23
C ALA A 349 14.16 -0.96 -11.40
N ALA A 350 15.03 -1.24 -10.43
CA ALA A 350 15.58 -2.60 -10.29
C ALA A 350 14.63 -3.45 -9.43
N LYS A 351 14.28 -4.62 -9.95
CA LYS A 351 13.12 -5.42 -9.57
C LYS A 351 13.62 -6.82 -9.14
N PHE A 352 13.49 -7.26 -7.87
CA PHE A 352 14.11 -8.52 -7.39
C PHE A 352 13.24 -9.52 -6.59
N GLY A 353 13.13 -10.77 -7.10
CA GLY A 353 12.55 -11.98 -6.48
C GLY A 353 12.33 -13.12 -7.52
N PHE A 354 12.40 -14.41 -7.15
CA PHE A 354 12.54 -15.56 -8.09
C PHE A 354 11.38 -16.59 -8.12
N ARG A 355 11.10 -17.19 -9.29
CA ARG A 355 10.37 -18.47 -9.48
C ARG A 355 10.94 -19.26 -10.68
N LEU A 356 11.13 -20.57 -10.52
CA LEU A 356 11.71 -21.45 -11.56
C LEU A 356 10.61 -22.18 -12.36
N ALA A 357 10.66 -22.15 -13.70
CA ALA A 357 9.89 -23.02 -14.58
C ALA A 357 10.73 -23.40 -15.81
N MET A 358 10.77 -24.68 -16.16
CA MET A 358 11.57 -25.20 -17.28
C MET A 358 10.67 -25.74 -18.39
N THR A 359 10.92 -25.31 -19.62
CA THR A 359 10.37 -25.94 -20.84
C THR A 359 11.53 -26.47 -21.68
N GLN A 360 11.74 -27.79 -21.60
CA GLN A 360 12.68 -28.64 -22.36
C GLN A 360 14.19 -28.51 -22.03
N ALA A 361 14.72 -29.49 -21.28
CA ALA A 361 16.16 -29.69 -21.05
C ALA A 361 16.71 -30.87 -21.90
N PRO A 362 17.98 -30.82 -22.35
CA PRO A 362 18.63 -31.96 -22.99
C PRO A 362 18.72 -33.19 -22.07
N ALA A 363 18.75 -34.38 -22.67
CA ALA A 363 18.94 -35.62 -21.94
C ALA A 363 20.33 -35.65 -21.29
N GLY A 364 20.36 -35.85 -19.96
CA GLY A 364 21.60 -35.89 -19.16
C GLY A 364 21.85 -34.66 -18.29
N SER A 365 20.99 -33.63 -18.37
CA SER A 365 21.09 -32.49 -17.46
C SER A 365 20.73 -32.88 -16.03
N THR A 366 21.70 -32.84 -15.11
CA THR A 366 21.47 -32.94 -13.67
C THR A 366 21.24 -31.56 -13.07
N ILE A 367 20.09 -31.39 -12.41
CA ILE A 367 19.79 -30.23 -11.57
C ILE A 367 20.04 -30.63 -10.13
N SER A 368 20.96 -29.95 -9.46
CA SER A 368 21.13 -30.04 -8.01
C SER A 368 20.50 -28.79 -7.39
N PHE A 369 19.43 -28.97 -6.62
CA PHE A 369 18.93 -27.93 -5.72
C PHE A 369 19.62 -28.10 -4.37
N ALA A 370 20.23 -27.04 -3.86
CA ALA A 370 20.61 -26.92 -2.46
C ALA A 370 19.75 -25.83 -1.82
#